data_AF-A0A938ASW7-F1
#
_entry.id   AF-A0A938ASW7-F1
#
_cell.length_a   1.000
_cell.length_b   1.000
_cell.length_c   1.000
_cell.angle_alpha   90.00
_cell.angle_beta   90.00
_cell.angle_gamma   90.00
#
_symmetry.space_group_name_H-M   'P 1'
#
loop_
_entity.id
_entity.type
_entity.pdbx_description
1 polymer ?
#
loop_
_entity_poly.entity_id
_entity_poly.type
_entity_poly.pdbx_seq_one_letter_code
_entity_poly.pdbx_strand_id
1 'polypeptide(L)'
;MTQVSLSLTDMMARWKELRIEADALEVLIEQEVLRLGKTQKYNGVVASYTAGRGRYDYEAAAKAANAPGFVIEQFTTPVVDWREVCEAVLACVDTFYTPGTPGVTVKLEKA
;
A
#
# COMPACT_ATOMS: atom_id res chain seq x y z
N MET A 1 -2.96 -50.24 6.71
CA MET A 1 -3.20 -49.02 5.91
C MET A 1 -1.94 -48.77 5.11
N THR A 2 -1.97 -49.03 3.81
CA THR A 2 -0.79 -48.94 2.94
C THR A 2 -0.49 -47.47 2.71
N GLN A 3 0.67 -47.00 3.17
CA GLN A 3 1.13 -45.65 2.91
C GLN A 3 1.51 -45.57 1.43
N VAL A 4 0.60 -45.04 0.60
CA VAL A 4 0.91 -44.76 -0.81
C VAL A 4 1.82 -43.54 -0.82
N SER A 5 3.13 -43.77 -0.89
CA SER A 5 4.09 -42.68 -1.08
C SER A 5 3.99 -42.19 -2.51
N LEU A 6 3.51 -40.95 -2.71
CA LEU A 6 3.56 -40.26 -3.99
C LEU A 6 5.01 -40.20 -4.49
N SER A 7 5.21 -40.41 -5.79
CA SER A 7 6.53 -40.15 -6.39
C SER A 7 6.82 -38.64 -6.35
N LEU A 8 8.11 -38.25 -6.41
CA LEU A 8 8.49 -36.84 -6.48
C LEU A 8 7.80 -36.11 -7.64
N THR A 9 7.71 -36.76 -8.80
CA THR A 9 7.03 -36.23 -9.99
C THR A 9 5.56 -35.96 -9.71
N ASP A 10 4.86 -36.91 -9.06
CA ASP A 10 3.44 -36.74 -8.71
C ASP A 10 3.26 -35.64 -7.66
N MET A 11 4.16 -35.54 -6.69
CA MET A 11 4.16 -34.45 -5.70
C MET A 11 4.34 -33.08 -6.37
N MET A 12 5.27 -32.95 -7.32
CA MET A 12 5.50 -31.70 -8.05
C MET A 12 4.31 -31.33 -8.93
N ALA A 13 3.72 -32.32 -9.62
CA ALA A 13 2.52 -32.11 -10.43
C ALA A 13 1.35 -31.63 -9.56
N ARG A 14 1.10 -32.33 -8.43
CA ARG A 14 0.03 -31.96 -7.50
C ARG A 14 0.26 -30.60 -6.86
N TRP A 15 1.50 -30.29 -6.49
CA TRP A 15 1.87 -28.99 -5.95
C TRP A 15 1.59 -27.86 -6.95
N LYS A 16 1.93 -28.04 -8.23
CA LYS A 16 1.65 -27.06 -9.28
C LYS A 16 0.16 -26.79 -9.42
N GLU A 17 -0.66 -27.83 -9.47
CA GLU A 17 -2.13 -27.68 -9.54
C GLU A 17 -2.68 -26.89 -8.35
N LEU A 18 -2.33 -27.31 -7.13
CA LEU A 18 -2.76 -26.66 -5.91
C LEU A 18 -2.28 -25.21 -5.83
N ARG A 19 -1.08 -24.91 -6.33
CA ARG A 19 -0.56 -23.55 -6.34
C ARG A 19 -1.34 -22.66 -7.30
N ILE A 20 -1.70 -23.16 -8.48
CA ILE A 20 -2.53 -22.43 -9.45
C ILE A 20 -3.91 -22.12 -8.84
N GLU A 21 -4.54 -23.11 -8.21
CA GLU A 21 -5.83 -22.93 -7.53
C GLU A 21 -5.71 -21.91 -6.38
N ALA A 22 -4.64 -21.99 -5.59
CA ALA A 22 -4.38 -21.07 -4.50
C ALA A 22 -4.14 -19.63 -5.01
N ASP A 23 -3.34 -19.45 -6.06
CA ASP A 23 -3.07 -18.14 -6.67
C ASP A 23 -4.35 -17.51 -7.22
N ALA A 24 -5.22 -18.31 -7.86
CA ALA A 24 -6.51 -17.84 -8.36
C ALA A 24 -7.44 -17.39 -7.20
N LEU A 25 -7.49 -18.16 -6.12
CA LEU A 25 -8.25 -17.79 -4.92
C LEU A 25 -7.67 -16.55 -4.22
N GLU A 26 -6.34 -16.42 -4.18
CA GLU A 26 -5.65 -15.26 -3.61
C GLU A 26 -6.06 -13.97 -4.32
N VAL A 27 -6.09 -13.97 -5.66
CA VAL A 27 -6.57 -12.81 -6.45
C VAL A 27 -8.01 -12.44 -6.11
N LEU A 28 -8.91 -13.42 -5.95
CA LEU A 28 -10.30 -13.16 -5.59
C LEU A 28 -10.42 -12.57 -4.18
N ILE A 29 -9.64 -13.08 -3.22
CA ILE A 29 -9.58 -12.54 -1.86
C ILE A 29 -9.05 -11.11 -1.88
N GLU A 30 -7.99 -10.84 -2.63
CA GLU A 30 -7.42 -9.50 -2.76
C GLU A 30 -8.43 -8.50 -3.30
N GLN A 31 -9.13 -8.85 -4.39
CA GLN A 31 -10.17 -8.00 -4.98
C GLN A 31 -11.29 -7.68 -4.00
N GLU A 32 -11.76 -8.69 -3.27
CA GLU A 32 -12.86 -8.52 -2.33
C GLU A 32 -12.46 -7.70 -1.10
N VAL A 33 -11.25 -7.92 -0.58
CA VAL A 33 -10.71 -7.16 0.56
C VAL A 33 -10.42 -5.71 0.15
N LEU A 34 -9.93 -5.50 -1.06
CA LEU A 34 -9.75 -4.17 -1.65
C LEU A 34 -11.08 -3.43 -1.75
N ARG A 35 -12.14 -4.11 -2.22
CA ARG A 35 -13.50 -3.58 -2.30
C ARG A 35 -14.06 -3.22 -0.92
N LEU A 36 -13.76 -4.02 0.10
CA LEU A 36 -14.19 -3.77 1.49
C LEU A 36 -13.40 -2.64 2.17
N GLY A 37 -12.18 -2.37 1.73
CA GLY A 37 -11.32 -1.32 2.30
C GLY A 37 -10.86 -1.60 3.74
N LYS A 38 -10.88 -2.87 4.17
CA LYS A 38 -10.50 -3.26 5.54
C LYS A 38 -9.94 -4.68 5.60
N THR A 39 -8.94 -4.87 6.47
CA THR A 39 -8.32 -6.18 6.72
C THR A 39 -9.34 -7.23 7.13
N GLN A 40 -9.25 -8.41 6.53
CA GLN A 40 -10.06 -9.58 6.90
C GLN A 40 -9.19 -10.67 7.50
N LYS A 41 -9.74 -11.39 8.48
CA LYS A 41 -9.11 -12.55 9.12
C LYS A 41 -10.12 -13.66 9.24
N TYR A 42 -9.77 -14.86 8.77
CA TYR A 42 -10.61 -16.03 8.90
C TYR A 42 -9.78 -17.31 8.88
N ASN A 43 -9.99 -18.18 9.87
CA ASN A 43 -9.42 -19.53 9.93
C ASN A 43 -7.90 -19.61 9.63
N GLY A 44 -7.10 -18.80 10.30
CA GLY A 44 -5.64 -18.78 10.11
C GLY A 44 -5.17 -18.11 8.81
N VAL A 45 -6.06 -17.42 8.08
CA VAL A 45 -5.72 -16.58 6.91
C VAL A 45 -5.96 -15.12 7.26
N VAL A 46 -5.00 -14.27 6.92
CA VAL A 46 -5.08 -12.81 7.07
C VAL A 46 -4.89 -12.15 5.71
N ALA A 47 -5.90 -11.40 5.27
CA ALA A 47 -5.81 -10.53 4.12
C ALA A 47 -5.75 -9.08 4.59
N SER A 48 -4.54 -8.49 4.57
CA SER A 48 -4.26 -7.17 5.12
C SER A 48 -4.51 -6.10 4.07
N TYR A 49 -5.43 -5.18 4.36
CA TYR A 49 -5.67 -4.00 3.53
C TYR A 49 -4.73 -2.87 3.95
N THR A 50 -4.17 -2.17 2.97
CA THR A 50 -3.48 -0.89 3.14
C THR A 50 -4.10 0.14 2.22
N ALA A 51 -4.36 1.34 2.73
CA ALA A 51 -4.83 2.47 1.92
C ALA A 51 -3.74 3.03 0.98
N GLY A 52 -2.50 2.55 1.10
CA GLY A 52 -1.35 3.16 0.44
C GLY A 52 -0.86 4.40 1.18
N ARG A 53 0.39 4.80 0.92
CA ARG A 53 0.92 6.07 1.41
C ARG A 53 0.65 7.12 0.34
N GLY A 54 -0.19 8.10 0.64
CA GLY A 54 -0.35 9.26 -0.24
C GLY A 54 0.84 10.21 -0.16
N ARG A 55 0.77 11.27 -0.96
CA ARG A 55 1.78 12.33 -1.02
C ARG A 55 1.10 13.68 -1.06
N TYR A 56 1.75 14.67 -0.47
CA TYR A 56 1.33 16.07 -0.54
C TYR A 56 2.24 16.82 -1.51
N ASP A 57 1.65 17.69 -2.33
CA ASP A 57 2.40 18.65 -3.14
C ASP A 57 2.53 19.98 -2.39
N TYR A 58 3.56 20.06 -1.54
CA TYR A 58 3.83 21.25 -0.72
C TYR A 58 4.24 22.46 -1.56
N GLU A 59 4.87 22.25 -2.71
CA GLU A 59 5.24 23.36 -3.60
C GLU A 59 3.99 24.03 -4.18
N ALA A 60 3.06 23.23 -4.69
CA ALA A 60 1.78 23.74 -5.19
C ALA A 60 0.97 24.41 -4.07
N ALA A 61 0.96 23.83 -2.87
CA ALA A 61 0.28 24.40 -1.72
C ALA A 61 0.86 25.75 -1.28
N ALA A 62 2.19 25.87 -1.20
CA ALA A 62 2.88 27.11 -0.87
C ALA A 62 2.62 28.20 -1.93
N LYS A 63 2.64 27.84 -3.21
CA LYS A 63 2.32 28.75 -4.31
C LYS A 63 0.87 29.23 -4.25
N ALA A 64 -0.08 28.32 -3.99
CA ALA A 64 -1.50 28.67 -3.85
C ALA A 64 -1.77 29.58 -2.64
N ALA A 65 -0.98 29.45 -1.57
CA ALA A 65 -1.00 30.33 -0.41
C ALA A 65 -0.31 31.69 -0.64
N ASN A 66 0.24 31.95 -1.83
CA ASN A 66 1.04 33.13 -2.14
C ASN A 66 2.21 33.32 -1.15
N ALA A 67 2.96 32.24 -0.88
CA ALA A 67 4.09 32.29 0.02
C ALA A 67 5.06 33.45 -0.34
N PRO A 68 5.40 34.34 0.61
CA PRO A 68 6.30 35.45 0.33
C PRO A 68 7.70 34.98 -0.04
N GLY A 69 8.36 35.70 -0.96
CA GLY A 69 9.71 35.34 -1.44
C GLY A 69 10.74 35.22 -0.31
N PHE A 70 10.69 36.10 0.70
CA PHE A 70 11.61 36.04 1.84
C PHE A 70 11.44 34.77 2.70
N VAL A 71 10.22 34.22 2.78
CA VAL A 71 9.96 32.97 3.50
C VAL A 71 10.53 31.80 2.70
N ILE A 72 10.34 31.80 1.37
CA ILE A 72 10.91 30.77 0.49
C ILE A 72 12.44 30.79 0.60
N GLU A 73 13.06 31.96 0.52
CA GLU A 73 14.52 32.14 0.65
C GLU A 73 15.03 31.62 2.00
N GLN A 74 14.32 31.90 3.09
CA GLN A 74 14.68 31.44 4.43
C GLN A 74 14.77 29.91 4.53
N PHE A 75 13.93 29.18 3.81
CA PHE A 75 13.88 27.71 3.83
C PHE A 75 14.56 27.05 2.62
N THR A 76 15.46 27.77 1.95
CA THR A 76 16.20 27.24 0.79
C THR A 76 17.65 26.92 1.16
N THR A 77 18.01 25.66 1.44
CA THR A 77 19.43 25.22 1.43
C THR A 77 19.61 23.69 1.39
N PRO A 78 20.22 23.08 0.34
CA PRO A 78 20.49 23.59 -1.01
C PRO A 78 19.25 23.55 -1.94
N VAL A 79 18.15 22.96 -1.47
CA VAL A 79 16.84 22.90 -2.13
C VAL A 79 15.82 23.52 -1.19
N VAL A 80 14.73 24.07 -1.73
CA VAL A 80 13.63 24.61 -0.93
C VAL A 80 12.94 23.50 -0.15
N ASP A 81 12.84 23.62 1.17
CA ASP A 81 11.93 22.82 1.97
C ASP A 81 10.51 23.40 1.89
N TRP A 82 9.77 22.98 0.86
CA TRP A 82 8.41 23.45 0.65
C TRP A 82 7.45 23.11 1.79
N ARG A 83 7.75 22.07 2.58
CA ARG A 83 6.92 21.73 3.73
C ARG A 83 7.10 22.78 4.83
N GLU A 84 8.33 23.16 5.14
CA GLU A 84 8.60 24.23 6.11
C GLU A 84 8.03 25.57 5.64
N VAL A 85 8.08 25.85 4.33
CA VAL A 85 7.40 27.03 3.74
C VAL A 85 5.89 26.97 3.99
N CYS A 86 5.23 25.83 3.72
CA CYS A 86 3.81 25.67 3.99
C CYS A 86 3.47 25.86 5.47
N GLU A 87 4.29 25.34 6.39
CA GLU A 87 4.10 25.48 7.83
C GLU A 87 4.23 26.96 8.25
N ALA A 88 5.21 27.70 7.70
CA ALA A 88 5.43 29.11 8.01
C ALA A 88 4.32 30.04 7.51
N VAL A 89 3.68 29.71 6.39
CA VAL A 89 2.59 30.53 5.82
C VAL A 89 1.19 29.98 6.15
N LEU A 90 1.11 28.92 6.96
CA LEU A 90 -0.14 28.22 7.31
C LEU A 90 -0.94 27.80 6.06
N ALA A 91 -0.25 27.28 5.05
CA ALA A 91 -0.87 26.84 3.81
C ALA A 91 -1.79 25.64 4.05
N CYS A 92 -2.97 25.65 3.43
CA CYS A 92 -3.85 24.48 3.41
C CYS A 92 -3.29 23.44 2.42
N VAL A 93 -2.78 22.32 2.94
CA VAL A 93 -2.15 21.26 2.13
C VAL A 93 -3.11 20.15 1.72
N ASP A 94 -4.27 20.03 2.37
CA ASP A 94 -5.21 18.93 2.15
C ASP A 94 -5.76 18.88 0.72
N THR A 95 -5.93 20.03 0.08
CA THR A 95 -6.34 20.13 -1.33
C THR A 95 -5.26 19.66 -2.31
N PHE A 96 -4.02 19.53 -1.84
CA PHE A 96 -2.85 19.09 -2.61
C PHE A 96 -2.42 17.67 -2.25
N TYR A 97 -3.27 16.93 -1.52
CA TYR A 97 -3.05 15.53 -1.22
C TYR A 97 -3.43 14.64 -2.40
N THR A 98 -2.50 13.80 -2.84
CA THR A 98 -2.76 12.68 -3.75
C THR A 98 -2.80 11.39 -2.94
N PRO A 99 -3.95 10.71 -2.86
CA PRO A 99 -4.04 9.39 -2.23
C PRO A 99 -3.09 8.38 -2.86
N GLY A 100 -2.51 7.52 -2.03
CA GLY A 100 -1.68 6.40 -2.50
C GLY A 100 -2.53 5.30 -3.13
N THR A 101 -1.88 4.39 -3.85
CA THR A 101 -2.55 3.19 -4.36
C THR A 101 -2.83 2.22 -3.22
N PRO A 102 -4.10 1.87 -2.94
CA PRO A 102 -4.41 0.85 -1.94
C PRO A 102 -3.93 -0.52 -2.42
N GLY A 103 -3.67 -1.41 -1.46
CA GLY A 103 -3.19 -2.75 -1.75
C GLY A 103 -3.69 -3.76 -0.72
N VAL A 104 -3.58 -5.03 -1.09
CA VAL A 104 -3.89 -6.15 -0.21
C VAL A 104 -2.71 -7.10 -0.18
N THR A 105 -2.49 -7.77 0.94
CA THR A 105 -1.54 -8.88 1.05
C THR A 105 -2.19 -10.02 1.81
N VAL A 106 -2.22 -11.21 1.21
CA VAL A 106 -2.77 -12.41 1.84
C VAL A 106 -1.63 -13.23 2.45
N LYS A 107 -1.81 -13.67 3.69
CA LYS A 107 -0.83 -14.51 4.41
C LYS A 107 -1.54 -15.55 5.24
N LEU A 108 -0.89 -16.70 5.40
CA LEU A 108 -1.23 -17.67 6.43
C LEU A 108 -0.64 -17.19 7.77
N GLU A 109 -1.42 -17.25 8.83
CA GLU A 109 -0.90 -17.08 10.18
C GLU A 109 0.07 -18.22 10.49
N LYS A 110 1.16 -17.88 11.17
CA LYS A 110 2.05 -18.91 11.70
C LYS A 110 1.30 -19.66 12.80
N ALA A 111 1.24 -20.98 12.67
CA ALA A 111 0.77 -21.88 13.71
C ALA A 111 1.68 -21.81 14.95
#